data_AF-X1IV83-F1
#
_entry.id   AF-X1IV83-F1
#
_cell.length_a   1.000
_cell.length_b   1.000
_cell.length_c   1.000
_cell.angle_alpha   90.00
_cell.angle_beta   90.00
_cell.angle_gamma   90.00
#
_symmetry.space_group_name_H-M   'P 1'
#
loop_
_entity.id
_entity.type
_entity.pdbx_description
1 polymer ?
#
loop_
_entity_poly.entity_id
_entity_poly.type
_entity_poly.pdbx_seq_one_letter_code
_entity_poly.pdbx_strand_id
1 'polypeptide(L)' 'RDKVKVMIGGGQMSEEIKKYTGADAYGKDAMAGVTLAKKWVGAK' A
#
# COMPACT_ATOMS: atom_id res chain seq x y z
N ARG A 1 1.16 13.08 9.92
CA ARG A 1 1.06 12.12 8.79
C ARG A 1 0.05 11.00 9.11
N ASP A 2 -0.39 10.89 10.36
CA ASP A 2 -1.01 9.69 10.96
C ASP A 2 -2.51 9.54 10.67
N LYS A 3 -3.08 10.46 9.91
CA LYS A 3 -4.50 10.47 9.55
C LYS A 3 -4.79 9.74 8.24
N VAL A 4 -3.76 9.41 7.46
CA VAL A 4 -3.90 8.75 6.15
C VAL A 4 -2.83 7.66 5.99
N LYS A 5 -3.13 6.67 5.16
CA LYS A 5 -2.18 5.61 4.76
C LYS A 5 -1.86 5.73 3.28
N VAL A 6 -0.59 5.65 2.92
CA VAL A 6 -0.10 5.78 1.54
C VAL A 6 0.36 4.42 1.05
N MET A 7 -0.27 3.94 -0.01
CA MET A 7 0.13 2.73 -0.72
C MET A 7 0.65 3.07 -2.11
N ILE A 8 1.74 2.41 -2.52
CA ILE A 8 2.28 2.48 -3.88
C ILE A 8 2.03 1.16 -4.63
N GLY A 9 2.03 1.21 -5.96
CA GLY A 9 1.79 0.04 -6.82
C GLY A 9 2.51 0.16 -8.15
N GLY A 10 2.51 -0.93 -8.92
CA GLY A 10 3.21 -1.03 -10.20
C GLY A 10 3.97 -2.35 -10.33
N GLY A 11 4.40 -2.70 -11.54
CA GLY A 11 5.03 -4.01 -11.81
C GLY A 11 6.34 -4.25 -11.06
N GLN A 12 7.09 -3.19 -10.76
CA GLN A 12 8.37 -3.28 -10.06
C GLN A 12 8.25 -2.75 -8.62
N MET A 13 7.37 -3.30 -7.78
CA MET A 13 7.33 -2.92 -6.36
C MET A 13 8.14 -3.85 -5.47
N SER A 14 8.90 -3.25 -4.55
CA SER A 14 9.73 -3.94 -3.57
C SER A 14 9.72 -3.21 -2.24
N GLU A 15 10.23 -3.88 -1.20
CA GLU A 15 10.46 -3.27 0.11
C GLU A 15 11.45 -2.09 0.06
N GLU A 16 12.43 -2.13 -0.85
CA GLU A 16 13.38 -1.04 -1.05
C GLU A 16 12.69 0.21 -1.59
N ILE A 17 11.80 0.05 -2.57
CA ILE A 17 11.04 1.16 -3.14
C ILE A 17 10.05 1.74 -2.12
N LYS A 18 9.42 0.88 -1.29
CA LYS A 18 8.60 1.34 -0.16
C LYS A 18 9.41 2.22 0.80
N LYS A 19 10.62 1.78 1.16
CA LYS A 19 11.52 2.54 2.05
C LYS A 19 11.96 3.86 1.42
N TYR A 20 12.37 3.84 0.15
CA TYR A 20 12.78 5.02 -0.60
C TYR A 20 11.69 6.08 -0.67
N THR A 21 10.44 5.66 -0.91
CA THR A 21 9.28 6.58 -1.01
C THR A 21 8.67 6.97 0.33
N GLY A 22 9.00 6.25 1.42
CA GLY A 22 8.36 6.44 2.72
C GLY A 22 6.87 6.07 2.72
N ALA A 23 6.47 5.13 1.87
CA ALA A 23 5.11 4.60 1.81
C ALA A 23 4.83 3.63 2.97
N ASP A 24 3.57 3.52 3.38
CA ASP A 24 3.16 2.58 4.43
C ASP A 24 3.13 1.14 3.92
N ALA A 25 2.80 0.94 2.64
CA ALA A 25 2.74 -0.38 1.99
C ALA A 25 2.84 -0.29 0.47
N TYR A 26 2.93 -1.47 -0.17
CA TYR A 26 2.74 -1.61 -1.60
C TYR A 26 1.85 -2.82 -1.92
N GLY A 27 1.09 -2.73 -3.02
CA GLY A 27 0.28 -3.84 -3.55
C GLY A 27 1.06 -4.63 -4.59
N LYS A 28 1.08 -5.97 -4.45
CA LYS A 28 1.67 -6.88 -5.47
C LYS A 28 0.85 -6.93 -6.76
N ASP A 29 -0.45 -6.70 -6.64
CA ASP A 29 -1.41 -6.58 -7.72
C ASP A 29 -2.59 -5.70 -7.27
N ALA A 30 -3.55 -5.46 -8.17
CA ALA A 30 -4.71 -4.63 -7.89
C ALA A 30 -5.59 -5.18 -6.75
N MET A 31 -5.81 -6.50 -6.70
CA MET A 31 -6.69 -7.13 -5.72
C MET A 31 -6.09 -7.12 -4.31
N ALA A 32 -4.78 -7.32 -4.20
CA ALA A 32 -4.03 -7.17 -2.97
C ALA A 32 -4.12 -5.72 -2.45
N GLY A 33 -4.03 -4.73 -3.35
CA GLY A 33 -4.20 -3.32 -3.01
C GLY A 33 -5.59 -3.02 -2.44
N VAL A 34 -6.65 -3.47 -3.11
CA VAL A 34 -8.04 -3.31 -2.65
C VAL A 34 -8.25 -3.98 -1.29
N THR A 35 -7.76 -5.20 -1.12
CA THR A 35 -7.88 -5.96 0.14
C THR A 35 -7.19 -5.22 1.29
N LEU A 36 -6.01 -4.65 1.05
CA LEU A 36 -5.27 -3.89 2.05
C LEU A 36 -5.95 -2.55 2.37
N ALA A 37 -6.47 -1.85 1.36
CA ALA A 37 -7.22 -0.61 1.56
C ALA A 37 -8.47 -0.83 2.43
N LYS A 38 -9.23 -1.91 2.15
CA LYS A 38 -10.39 -2.31 2.98
C LYS A 38 -10.00 -2.53 4.45
N LYS A 39 -8.88 -3.22 4.70
CA LYS A 39 -8.36 -3.44 6.06
C LYS A 39 -8.02 -2.13 6.77
N TRP A 40 -7.41 -1.17 6.08
CA TRP A 40 -7.06 0.12 6.66
C TRP A 40 -8.27 0.96 7.08
N VAL A 41 -9.35 0.89 6.30
CA VAL A 41 -10.58 1.65 6.59
C VAL A 41 -11.61 0.86 7.42
N GLY A 42 -11.31 -0.40 7.77
CA GLY A 42 -12.22 -1.27 8.51
C GLY A 42 -13.46 -1.72 7.72
N ALA A 43 -13.42 -1.68 6.39
CA ALA A 43 -14.51 -2.14 5.53
C ALA A 43 -14.46 -3.67 5.33
N LYS A 44 -15.62 -4.32 5.33
CA LYS A 44 -15.76 -5.75 5.01
C LYS A 44 -15.74 -6.00 3.48
#